data_AF-A0A7S2MBW4-F1
#
_entry.id   AF-A0A7S2MBW4-F1
#
_cell.length_a   1.000
_cell.length_b   1.000
_cell.length_c   1.000
_cell.angle_alpha   90.00
_cell.angle_beta   90.00
_cell.angle_gamma   90.00
#
_symmetry.space_group_name_H-M   'P 1'
#
loop_
_entity.id
_entity.type
_entity.pdbx_description
1 polymer ?
#
loop_
_entity_poly.entity_id
_entity_poly.type
_entity_poly.pdbx_seq_one_letter_code
_entity_poly.pdbx_strand_id
1 'polypeptide(L)'
;GSTLCATTVGGSRKGYMLQDLGGGRGAFLLHTWNRAAMDLRANGFQPAAEAVGDHRLRLKHLNERLPRMVSEAKIIGTLSQGASPSSFDGDDAQMAKRLSRTRLAAAISAGKGSALAFVSEWPDHVSIDACVVNPSYLIASEAAEAVLLENIAQQALACGMKSIRIPRPGYQVEGDLFYERCGFFASEEGSEAAEDRVLYYRPS
;
A
#
# COMPACT_ATOMS: atom_id res chain seq x y z
N GLY A 1 8.38 -7.37 -24.85
CA GLY A 1 7.54 -6.34 -24.24
C GLY A 1 6.82 -6.96 -23.08
N SER A 2 7.01 -6.43 -21.86
CA SER A 2 6.29 -6.91 -20.69
C SER A 2 4.86 -6.42 -20.80
N THR A 3 3.91 -7.32 -21.01
CA THR A 3 2.49 -6.99 -20.89
C THR A 3 2.26 -6.75 -19.39
N LEU A 4 2.27 -5.48 -18.98
CA LEU A 4 1.82 -5.06 -17.65
C LEU A 4 0.45 -5.71 -17.42
N CYS A 5 0.23 -6.28 -16.22
CA CYS A 5 -1.11 -6.72 -15.85
C CYS A 5 -2.05 -5.55 -16.11
N ALA A 6 -3.03 -5.73 -17.00
CA ALA A 6 -3.88 -4.63 -17.43
C ALA A 6 -4.48 -3.91 -16.22
N THR A 7 -4.39 -2.57 -16.24
CA THR A 7 -4.99 -1.66 -15.28
C THR A 7 -6.44 -2.07 -15.00
N THR A 8 -6.81 -2.15 -13.72
CA THR A 8 -8.16 -2.60 -13.33
C THR A 8 -9.20 -1.59 -13.81
N VAL A 9 -10.16 -2.04 -14.62
CA VAL A 9 -11.45 -1.34 -14.79
C VAL A 9 -12.20 -1.55 -13.47
N GLY A 10 -12.47 -0.47 -12.73
CA GLY A 10 -12.90 -0.53 -11.32
C GLY A 10 -13.99 -1.56 -11.02
N GLY A 11 -13.85 -2.25 -9.89
CA GLY A 11 -14.77 -3.31 -9.44
C GLY A 11 -15.13 -3.16 -7.96
N SER A 12 -16.31 -3.64 -7.56
CA SER A 12 -16.72 -3.65 -6.15
C SER A 12 -16.48 -5.04 -5.55
N ARG A 13 -15.81 -5.12 -4.40
CA ARG A 13 -15.62 -6.37 -3.66
C ARG A 13 -15.74 -6.13 -2.17
N LYS A 14 -16.52 -6.97 -1.48
CA LYS A 14 -16.73 -6.89 -0.02
C LYS A 14 -17.13 -5.47 0.47
N GLY A 15 -17.80 -4.68 -0.38
CA GLY A 15 -18.22 -3.31 -0.07
C GLY A 15 -17.15 -2.22 -0.28
N TYR A 16 -16.02 -2.56 -0.91
CA TYR A 16 -14.98 -1.63 -1.31
C TYR A 16 -14.94 -1.48 -2.83
N MET A 17 -14.82 -0.24 -3.29
CA MET A 17 -14.48 0.06 -4.68
C MET A 17 -12.97 -0.12 -4.85
N LEU A 18 -12.60 -1.13 -5.64
CA LEU A 18 -11.23 -1.45 -6.03
C LEU A 18 -10.92 -0.77 -7.35
N GLN A 19 -9.84 0.01 -7.37
CA GLN A 19 -9.43 0.76 -8.55
C GLN A 19 -7.93 1.05 -8.53
N ASP A 20 -7.36 1.22 -9.72
CA ASP A 20 -6.10 1.91 -9.87
C ASP A 20 -6.31 3.42 -9.79
N LEU A 21 -5.42 4.09 -9.06
CA LEU A 21 -5.40 5.52 -8.93
C LEU A 21 -4.29 6.09 -9.81
N GLY A 22 -4.62 7.09 -10.63
CA GLY A 22 -3.60 7.96 -11.19
C GLY A 22 -2.82 8.64 -10.07
N GLY A 23 -1.52 8.91 -10.28
CA GLY A 23 -0.66 9.41 -9.21
C GLY A 23 -1.12 10.72 -8.58
N GLY A 24 -1.79 11.60 -9.33
CA GLY A 24 -2.41 12.82 -8.78
C GLY A 24 -3.51 12.53 -7.74
N ARG A 25 -4.40 11.58 -8.01
CA ARG A 25 -5.48 11.19 -7.08
C ARG A 25 -4.92 10.44 -5.86
N GLY A 26 -3.93 9.57 -6.07
CA GLY A 26 -3.24 8.89 -4.97
C GLY A 26 -2.49 9.87 -4.06
N ALA A 27 -1.72 10.81 -4.62
CA ALA A 27 -1.01 11.83 -3.86
C ALA A 27 -1.97 12.72 -3.06
N PHE A 28 -3.11 13.10 -3.65
CA PHE A 28 -4.16 13.85 -2.93
C PHE A 28 -4.69 13.08 -1.72
N LEU A 29 -5.07 11.80 -1.89
CA LEU A 29 -5.56 10.97 -0.79
C LEU A 29 -4.51 10.81 0.32
N LEU A 30 -3.26 10.50 -0.04
CA LEU A 30 -2.18 10.37 0.92
C LEU A 30 -1.90 11.68 1.66
N HIS A 31 -2.01 12.83 0.99
CA HIS A 31 -1.87 14.13 1.64
C HIS A 31 -3.01 14.38 2.64
N THR A 32 -4.25 14.06 2.27
CA THR A 32 -5.41 14.13 3.17
C THR A 32 -5.22 13.22 4.39
N TRP A 33 -4.77 11.98 4.19
CA TRP A 33 -4.50 11.04 5.28
C TRP A 33 -3.34 11.49 6.16
N ASN A 34 -2.27 12.05 5.59
CA ASN A 34 -1.17 12.63 6.35
C ASN A 34 -1.66 13.75 7.28
N ARG A 35 -2.49 14.67 6.77
CA ARG A 35 -3.08 15.73 7.59
C ARG A 35 -3.96 15.15 8.70
N ALA A 36 -4.81 14.18 8.38
CA ALA A 36 -5.65 13.52 9.38
C ALA A 36 -4.83 12.82 10.47
N ALA A 37 -3.72 12.14 10.12
CA ALA A 37 -2.82 11.53 11.10
C ALA A 37 -2.17 12.57 12.02
N MET A 38 -1.74 13.71 11.48
CA MET A 38 -1.17 14.81 12.26
C MET A 38 -2.21 15.45 13.20
N ASP A 39 -3.42 15.71 12.71
CA ASP A 39 -4.51 16.30 13.49
C ASP A 39 -4.93 15.36 14.64
N LEU A 40 -5.02 14.05 14.37
CA LEU A 40 -5.28 13.03 15.39
C LEU A 40 -4.18 12.98 16.47
N ARG A 41 -2.92 13.15 16.08
CA ARG A 41 -1.79 13.21 17.02
C ARG A 41 -1.81 14.49 17.87
N ALA A 42 -2.07 15.64 17.25
CA ALA A 42 -2.08 16.94 17.92
C ALA A 42 -3.23 17.07 18.93
N ASN A 43 -4.41 16.55 18.60
CA ASN A 43 -5.60 16.62 19.45
C ASN A 43 -5.69 15.52 20.52
N GLY A 44 -4.64 14.71 20.70
CA GLY A 44 -4.63 13.65 21.72
C GLY A 44 -5.56 12.47 21.42
N PHE A 45 -5.74 12.13 20.14
CA PHE A 45 -6.50 11.00 19.60
C PHE A 45 -7.84 10.69 20.31
N GLN A 46 -8.95 11.16 19.75
CA GLN A 46 -10.30 10.78 20.18
C GLN A 46 -11.19 10.49 18.96
N PRO A 47 -11.29 9.26 18.45
CA PRO A 47 -12.11 8.96 17.27
C PRO A 47 -13.56 8.62 17.64
N ALA A 48 -13.89 8.58 18.94
CA ALA A 48 -14.89 7.73 19.57
C ALA A 48 -14.41 6.25 19.66
N ALA A 49 -13.99 5.83 20.86
CA ALA A 49 -13.80 4.44 21.29
C ALA A 49 -12.67 3.52 20.72
N GLU A 50 -11.83 3.90 19.75
CA GLU A 50 -10.83 2.96 19.15
C GLU A 50 -9.33 3.32 19.36
N ALA A 51 -8.91 3.79 20.52
CA ALA A 51 -7.50 3.65 20.92
C ALA A 51 -7.32 3.31 22.39
N VAL A 52 -7.03 2.04 22.61
CA VAL A 52 -6.25 1.60 23.76
C VAL A 52 -5.18 0.65 23.20
N GLY A 53 -3.91 0.82 23.63
CA GLY A 53 -2.81 -0.07 23.28
C GLY A 53 -2.23 0.09 21.85
N ASP A 54 -2.10 -1.02 21.15
CA ASP A 54 -1.24 -1.20 19.95
C ASP A 54 -1.64 -0.35 18.72
N HIS A 55 -2.90 0.12 18.67
CA HIS A 55 -3.38 1.01 17.60
C HIS A 55 -2.69 2.39 17.62
N ARG A 56 -2.22 2.84 18.80
CA ARG A 56 -1.42 4.08 18.91
C ARG A 56 -0.06 3.94 18.24
N LEU A 57 0.56 2.75 18.34
CA LEU A 57 1.83 2.45 17.66
C LEU A 57 1.64 2.41 16.15
N ARG A 58 0.53 1.83 15.69
CA ARG A 58 0.16 1.85 14.27
C ARG A 58 0.02 3.27 13.73
N LEU A 59 -0.68 4.16 14.44
CA LEU A 59 -0.80 5.56 14.04
C LEU A 59 0.56 6.28 13.99
N LYS A 60 1.46 6.02 14.95
CA LYS A 60 2.82 6.56 14.93
C LYS A 60 3.57 6.15 13.67
N HIS A 61 3.56 4.85 13.36
CA HIS A 61 4.23 4.29 12.18
C HIS A 61 3.63 4.83 10.87
N LEU A 62 2.31 4.99 10.80
CA LEU A 62 1.64 5.65 9.67
C LEU A 62 2.12 7.08 9.48
N ASN A 63 2.16 7.87 10.55
CA ASN A 63 2.59 9.27 10.51
C ASN A 63 4.08 9.43 10.10
N GLU A 64 4.93 8.46 10.41
CA GLU A 64 6.34 8.46 9.99
C GLU A 64 6.51 8.11 8.50
N ARG A 65 5.64 7.25 7.94
CA ARG A 65 5.75 6.81 6.53
C ARG A 65 5.00 7.68 5.54
N LEU A 66 3.86 8.24 5.92
CA LEU A 66 2.97 8.99 5.03
C LEU A 66 3.65 10.14 4.26
N PRO A 67 4.53 10.98 4.86
CA PRO A 67 5.19 12.06 4.12
C PRO A 67 6.01 11.56 2.93
N ARG A 68 6.76 10.47 3.11
CA ARG A 68 7.53 9.85 2.02
C ARG A 68 6.61 9.31 0.93
N MET A 69 5.53 8.62 1.31
CA MET A 69 4.57 8.06 0.37
C MET A 69 3.87 9.14 -0.46
N VAL A 70 3.60 10.32 0.10
CA VAL A 70 3.07 11.48 -0.66
C VAL A 70 4.04 11.89 -1.77
N SER A 71 5.34 11.98 -1.48
CA SER A 71 6.36 12.30 -2.48
C SER A 71 6.47 11.23 -3.56
N GLU A 72 6.49 9.95 -3.17
CA GLU A 72 6.54 8.82 -4.12
C GLU A 72 5.31 8.82 -5.05
N ALA A 73 4.10 9.08 -4.52
CA ALA A 73 2.89 9.16 -5.34
C ALA A 73 2.89 10.33 -6.33
N LYS A 74 3.51 11.48 -5.98
CA LYS A 74 3.69 12.61 -6.91
C LYS A 74 4.61 12.22 -8.06
N ILE A 75 5.74 11.56 -7.77
CA ILE A 75 6.68 11.07 -8.80
C ILE A 75 5.96 10.09 -9.74
N ILE A 76 5.20 9.13 -9.19
CA ILE A 76 4.37 8.22 -10.00
C ILE A 76 3.39 9.00 -10.88
N GLY A 77 2.77 10.06 -10.35
CA GLY A 77 1.88 10.94 -11.10
C GLY A 77 2.57 11.59 -12.29
N THR A 78 3.74 12.18 -12.09
CA THR A 78 4.54 12.80 -13.15
C THR A 78 4.97 11.77 -14.20
N LEU A 79 5.42 10.58 -13.79
CA LEU A 79 5.77 9.49 -14.70
C LEU A 79 4.57 9.01 -15.53
N SER A 80 3.38 8.91 -14.92
CA SER A 80 2.14 8.52 -15.61
C SER A 80 1.68 9.53 -16.67
N GLN A 81 2.16 10.78 -16.59
CA GLN A 81 1.92 11.83 -17.59
C GLN A 81 2.93 11.80 -18.76
N GLY A 82 3.84 10.82 -18.79
CA GLY A 82 4.80 10.63 -19.87
C GLY A 82 6.19 11.21 -19.60
N ALA A 83 6.46 11.70 -18.38
CA ALA A 83 7.82 12.11 -18.00
C ALA A 83 8.75 10.89 -17.99
N SER A 84 9.97 11.05 -18.50
CA SER A 84 11.00 10.02 -18.38
C SER A 84 11.64 10.06 -16.98
N PRO A 85 12.11 8.93 -16.43
CA PRO A 85 12.85 8.96 -15.17
C PRO A 85 14.09 9.87 -15.17
N SER A 86 14.66 10.14 -16.34
CA SER A 86 15.80 11.03 -16.53
C SER A 86 15.47 12.52 -16.44
N SER A 87 14.18 12.89 -16.33
CA SER A 87 13.77 14.30 -16.14
C SER A 87 13.78 14.74 -14.67
N PHE A 88 14.15 13.84 -13.77
CA PHE A 88 14.31 14.12 -12.34
C PHE A 88 15.81 14.24 -12.04
N ASP A 89 16.16 15.06 -11.04
CA ASP A 89 17.54 15.31 -10.64
C ASP A 89 17.88 14.61 -9.32
N GLY A 90 19.16 14.30 -9.12
CA GLY A 90 19.68 13.77 -7.86
C GLY A 90 19.00 12.46 -7.42
N ASP A 91 18.61 12.39 -6.14
CA ASP A 91 18.00 11.20 -5.54
C ASP A 91 16.62 10.87 -6.14
N ASP A 92 15.90 11.87 -6.64
CA ASP A 92 14.59 11.69 -7.27
C ASP A 92 14.71 10.94 -8.61
N ALA A 93 15.85 11.03 -9.31
CA ALA A 93 16.10 10.28 -10.54
C ALA A 93 16.14 8.76 -10.30
N GLN A 94 16.86 8.34 -9.25
CA GLN A 94 16.94 6.94 -8.87
C GLN A 94 15.57 6.43 -8.40
N MET A 95 14.87 7.27 -7.63
CA MET A 95 13.52 6.96 -7.16
C MET A 95 12.53 6.82 -8.32
N ALA A 96 12.54 7.76 -9.27
CA ALA A 96 11.69 7.73 -10.46
C ALA A 96 11.96 6.49 -11.32
N LYS A 97 13.23 6.07 -11.46
CA LYS A 97 13.56 4.82 -12.16
C LYS A 97 12.91 3.61 -11.49
N ARG A 98 12.97 3.52 -10.16
CA ARG A 98 12.29 2.46 -9.41
C ARG A 98 10.77 2.55 -9.56
N LEU A 99 10.21 3.74 -9.38
CA LEU A 99 8.77 4.01 -9.39
C LEU A 99 8.12 3.97 -10.78
N SER A 100 8.90 3.96 -11.85
CA SER A 100 8.39 3.83 -13.23
C SER A 100 7.66 2.52 -13.51
N ARG A 101 7.79 1.53 -12.62
CA ARG A 101 7.08 0.25 -12.67
C ARG A 101 5.97 0.15 -11.64
N THR A 102 5.72 1.24 -10.91
CA THR A 102 4.81 1.26 -9.77
C THR A 102 3.50 1.93 -10.17
N ARG A 103 2.39 1.26 -9.86
CA ARG A 103 1.05 1.84 -9.87
C ARG A 103 0.51 2.00 -8.46
N LEU A 104 -0.50 2.84 -8.30
CA LEU A 104 -1.23 2.99 -7.05
C LEU A 104 -2.55 2.23 -7.16
N ALA A 105 -2.75 1.24 -6.31
CA ALA A 105 -4.02 0.50 -6.20
C ALA A 105 -4.74 0.94 -4.93
N ALA A 106 -6.08 1.00 -4.93
CA ALA A 106 -6.83 1.39 -3.75
C ALA A 106 -8.11 0.59 -3.56
N ALA A 107 -8.46 0.38 -2.29
CA ALA A 107 -9.76 -0.07 -1.83
C ALA A 107 -10.43 1.10 -1.08
N ILE A 108 -11.51 1.64 -1.65
CA ILE A 108 -12.18 2.83 -1.10
C ILE A 108 -13.63 2.51 -0.78
N SER A 109 -14.07 2.82 0.44
CA SER A 109 -15.47 2.74 0.82
C SER A 109 -15.91 3.99 1.58
N ALA A 110 -17.10 4.50 1.27
CA ALA A 110 -17.71 5.56 2.06
C ALA A 110 -18.15 4.99 3.41
N GLY A 111 -17.48 5.39 4.49
CA GLY A 111 -17.84 5.01 5.86
C GLY A 111 -17.37 3.61 6.33
N LYS A 112 -16.59 2.85 5.54
CA LYS A 112 -16.08 1.51 5.93
C LYS A 112 -14.55 1.37 5.88
N GLY A 113 -13.83 2.49 5.98
CA GLY A 113 -12.36 2.52 5.88
C GLY A 113 -11.86 2.46 4.43
N SER A 114 -10.57 2.76 4.25
CA SER A 114 -9.92 2.77 2.94
C SER A 114 -8.45 2.38 3.04
N ALA A 115 -7.91 1.76 2.00
CA ALA A 115 -6.50 1.43 1.87
C ALA A 115 -5.95 1.81 0.49
N LEU A 116 -4.64 2.07 0.43
CA LEU A 116 -3.89 2.38 -0.78
C LEU A 116 -2.56 1.63 -0.77
N ALA A 117 -2.23 0.97 -1.87
CA ALA A 117 -1.02 0.18 -2.06
C ALA A 117 -0.19 0.70 -3.23
N PHE A 118 1.13 0.65 -3.06
CA PHE A 118 2.13 0.88 -4.11
C PHE A 118 2.51 -0.48 -4.66
N VAL A 119 2.14 -0.75 -5.91
CA VAL A 119 2.31 -2.06 -6.54
C VAL A 119 3.28 -1.94 -7.69
N SER A 120 4.43 -2.58 -7.57
CA SER A 120 5.50 -2.61 -8.57
C SER A 120 5.51 -3.92 -9.33
N GLU A 121 5.55 -3.85 -10.65
CA GLU A 121 5.56 -5.02 -11.52
C GLU A 121 6.97 -5.28 -12.09
N TRP A 122 7.43 -6.53 -11.94
CA TRP A 122 8.73 -7.01 -12.41
C TRP A 122 8.54 -8.22 -13.33
N PRO A 123 9.54 -8.57 -14.16
CA PRO A 123 9.41 -9.69 -15.10
C PRO A 123 9.09 -11.04 -14.44
N ASP A 124 9.54 -11.25 -13.21
CA ASP A 124 9.43 -12.52 -12.47
C ASP A 124 8.48 -12.45 -11.26
N HIS A 125 8.07 -11.25 -10.83
CA HIS A 125 7.26 -11.06 -9.63
C HIS A 125 6.46 -9.75 -9.61
N VAL A 126 5.45 -9.72 -8.74
CA VAL A 126 4.77 -8.49 -8.31
C VAL A 126 5.17 -8.17 -6.88
N SER A 127 5.47 -6.90 -6.61
CA SER A 127 5.84 -6.41 -5.28
C SER A 127 4.83 -5.38 -4.79
N ILE A 128 4.34 -5.54 -3.56
CA ILE A 128 3.52 -4.56 -2.85
C ILE A 128 4.47 -3.79 -1.93
N ASP A 129 5.09 -2.75 -2.47
CA ASP A 129 6.20 -2.03 -1.81
C ASP A 129 5.76 -1.25 -0.57
N ALA A 130 4.48 -0.86 -0.52
CA ALA A 130 3.86 -0.25 0.64
C ALA A 130 2.35 -0.42 0.57
N CYS A 131 1.71 -0.54 1.74
CA CYS A 131 0.27 -0.43 1.89
C CYS A 131 -0.02 0.48 3.08
N VAL A 132 -1.00 1.38 2.92
CA VAL A 132 -1.38 2.35 3.93
C VAL A 132 -2.89 2.47 4.02
N VAL A 133 -3.37 2.65 5.24
CA VAL A 133 -4.79 2.76 5.57
C VAL A 133 -5.18 4.18 5.95
N ASN A 134 -6.46 4.51 5.84
CA ASN A 134 -6.99 5.79 6.29
C ASN A 134 -6.91 5.90 7.83
N PRO A 135 -6.10 6.83 8.38
CA PRO A 135 -5.89 6.93 9.83
C PRO A 135 -7.13 7.39 10.59
N SER A 136 -8.13 7.98 9.92
CA SER A 136 -9.40 8.35 10.55
C SER A 136 -10.30 7.15 10.87
N TYR A 137 -10.02 5.96 10.32
CA TYR A 137 -10.82 4.75 10.49
C TYR A 137 -9.91 3.52 10.60
N LEU A 138 -9.04 3.46 11.62
CA LEU A 138 -7.96 2.47 11.70
C LEU A 138 -8.44 1.02 11.60
N ILE A 139 -9.41 0.61 12.42
CA ILE A 139 -9.91 -0.78 12.45
C ILE A 139 -10.65 -1.10 11.15
N ALA A 140 -11.60 -0.27 10.75
CA ALA A 140 -12.35 -0.48 9.51
C ALA A 140 -11.44 -0.50 8.26
N SER A 141 -10.33 0.23 8.30
CA SER A 141 -9.38 0.26 7.18
C SER A 141 -8.42 -0.94 7.16
N GLU A 142 -8.28 -1.73 8.24
CA GLU A 142 -7.60 -3.04 8.18
C GLU A 142 -8.34 -4.01 7.27
N ALA A 143 -9.68 -4.00 7.33
CA ALA A 143 -10.49 -4.79 6.41
C ALA A 143 -10.29 -4.32 4.96
N ALA A 144 -10.17 -3.01 4.73
CA ALA A 144 -9.86 -2.47 3.40
C ALA A 144 -8.49 -2.93 2.90
N GLU A 145 -7.47 -2.96 3.78
CA GLU A 145 -6.13 -3.45 3.46
C GLU A 145 -6.16 -4.93 3.08
N ALA A 146 -6.81 -5.78 3.88
CA ALA A 146 -6.92 -7.20 3.58
C ALA A 146 -7.58 -7.47 2.22
N VAL A 147 -8.67 -6.76 1.91
CA VAL A 147 -9.37 -6.87 0.61
C VAL A 147 -8.49 -6.39 -0.54
N LEU A 148 -7.71 -5.33 -0.34
CA LEU A 148 -6.79 -4.80 -1.34
C LEU A 148 -5.65 -5.78 -1.64
N LEU A 149 -5.01 -6.33 -0.61
CA LEU A 149 -3.92 -7.31 -0.74
C LEU A 149 -4.39 -8.59 -1.46
N GLU A 150 -5.55 -9.12 -1.05
CA GLU A 150 -6.17 -10.29 -1.69
C GLU A 150 -6.45 -10.03 -3.18
N ASN A 151 -7.00 -8.85 -3.51
CA ASN A 151 -7.27 -8.48 -4.89
C ASN A 151 -6.00 -8.36 -5.73
N ILE A 152 -4.95 -7.71 -5.22
CA ILE A 152 -3.67 -7.56 -5.93
C ILE A 152 -3.07 -8.95 -6.23
N ALA A 153 -3.06 -9.85 -5.24
CA ALA A 153 -2.53 -11.19 -5.41
C ALA A 153 -3.31 -11.98 -6.47
N GLN A 154 -4.65 -11.95 -6.42
CA GLN A 154 -5.49 -12.64 -7.40
C GLN A 154 -5.30 -12.09 -8.82
N GLN A 155 -5.17 -10.77 -8.98
CA GLN A 155 -4.89 -10.16 -10.27
C GLN A 155 -3.53 -10.60 -10.82
N ALA A 156 -2.49 -10.55 -9.99
CA ALA A 156 -1.15 -10.99 -10.38
C ALA A 156 -1.14 -12.46 -10.81
N LEU A 157 -1.82 -13.34 -10.06
CA LEU A 157 -1.98 -14.75 -10.44
C LEU A 157 -2.73 -14.92 -11.75
N ALA A 158 -3.81 -14.17 -11.98
CA ALA A 158 -4.58 -14.21 -13.23
C ALA A 158 -3.73 -13.79 -14.45
N CYS A 159 -2.69 -12.97 -14.27
CA CYS A 159 -1.72 -12.64 -15.30
C CYS A 159 -0.57 -13.65 -15.43
N GLY A 160 -0.57 -14.74 -14.65
CA GLY A 160 0.48 -15.76 -14.67
C GLY A 160 1.74 -15.41 -13.86
N MET A 161 1.67 -14.42 -12.96
CA MET A 161 2.79 -14.12 -12.06
C MET A 161 3.01 -15.26 -11.07
N LYS A 162 4.26 -15.71 -10.95
CA LYS A 162 4.62 -16.85 -10.09
C LYS A 162 4.95 -16.45 -8.65
N SER A 163 5.19 -15.16 -8.42
CA SER A 163 5.64 -14.65 -7.13
C SER A 163 4.99 -13.30 -6.86
N ILE A 164 4.29 -13.19 -5.73
CA ILE A 164 3.76 -11.93 -5.20
C ILE A 164 4.38 -11.72 -3.82
N ARG A 165 4.93 -10.52 -3.58
CA ARG A 165 5.75 -10.24 -2.40
C ARG A 165 5.32 -8.96 -1.70
N ILE A 166 5.48 -8.90 -0.38
CA ILE A 166 5.42 -7.68 0.43
C ILE A 166 6.80 -7.51 1.07
N PRO A 167 7.71 -6.74 0.45
CA PRO A 167 8.94 -6.37 1.13
C PRO A 167 8.64 -5.38 2.25
N ARG A 168 9.23 -5.57 3.43
CA ARG A 168 9.10 -4.66 4.58
C ARG A 168 7.63 -4.37 4.92
N PRO A 169 6.87 -5.41 5.32
CA PRO A 169 5.47 -5.25 5.69
C PRO A 169 5.31 -4.14 6.73
N GLY A 170 4.22 -3.39 6.61
CA GLY A 170 3.91 -2.35 7.58
C GLY A 170 3.60 -2.95 8.96
N TYR A 171 3.71 -2.12 10.00
CA TYR A 171 3.23 -2.50 11.32
C TYR A 171 1.72 -2.79 11.30
N GLN A 172 1.35 -3.98 11.78
CA GLN A 172 -0.02 -4.41 12.04
C GLN A 172 -0.15 -4.78 13.51
N VAL A 173 -1.32 -4.53 14.09
CA VAL A 173 -1.58 -4.80 15.52
C VAL A 173 -1.39 -6.29 15.83
N GLU A 174 -1.84 -7.17 14.96
CA GLU A 174 -1.69 -8.62 15.10
C GLU A 174 -0.41 -9.18 14.46
N GLY A 175 0.49 -8.30 14.00
CA GLY A 175 1.73 -8.69 13.33
C GLY A 175 1.48 -9.58 12.12
N ASP A 176 2.16 -10.74 12.08
CA ASP A 176 2.08 -11.68 10.95
C ASP A 176 0.73 -12.35 10.79
N LEU A 177 -0.02 -12.57 11.87
CA LEU A 177 -1.33 -13.21 11.80
C LEU A 177 -2.29 -12.44 10.89
N PHE A 178 -2.16 -11.12 10.80
CA PHE A 178 -2.92 -10.32 9.84
C PHE A 178 -2.57 -10.71 8.39
N TYR A 179 -1.28 -10.78 8.08
CA TYR A 179 -0.79 -11.07 6.74
C TYR A 179 -1.04 -12.52 6.32
N GLU A 180 -0.91 -13.47 7.25
CA GLU A 180 -1.19 -14.88 7.04
C GLU A 180 -2.65 -15.11 6.64
N ARG A 181 -3.60 -14.41 7.28
CA ARG A 181 -5.02 -14.43 6.86
C ARG A 181 -5.26 -13.86 5.47
N CYS A 182 -4.37 -12.99 5.01
CA CYS A 182 -4.37 -12.46 3.65
C CYS A 182 -3.63 -13.38 2.66
N GLY A 183 -3.11 -14.53 3.12
CA GLY A 183 -2.34 -15.49 2.31
C GLY A 183 -0.86 -15.16 2.16
N PHE A 184 -0.31 -14.24 2.95
CA PHE A 184 1.09 -13.83 2.91
C PHE A 184 1.87 -14.39 4.09
N PHE A 185 2.96 -15.11 3.80
CA PHE A 185 3.77 -15.81 4.80
C PHE A 185 5.23 -15.41 4.68
N ALA A 186 5.96 -15.32 5.80
CA ALA A 186 7.39 -15.10 5.78
C ALA A 186 8.12 -16.27 5.06
N SER A 187 9.25 -15.98 4.41
CA SER A 187 10.14 -17.05 3.93
C SER A 187 10.87 -17.70 5.10
N GLU A 188 11.05 -19.02 5.04
CA GLU A 188 11.81 -19.79 6.04
C GLU A 188 13.30 -19.39 6.10
N GLU A 189 13.82 -18.79 5.02
CA GLU A 189 15.22 -18.36 4.89
C GLU A 189 15.44 -16.85 5.17
N GLY A 190 14.40 -16.14 5.64
CA GLY A 190 14.45 -14.69 5.84
C GLY A 190 15.06 -14.27 7.18
N SER A 191 15.67 -13.08 7.22
CA SER A 191 16.05 -12.43 8.49
C SER A 191 14.82 -12.24 9.38
N GLU A 192 14.92 -12.59 10.67
CA GLU A 192 13.89 -12.32 11.69
C GLU A 192 13.72 -10.81 11.96
N ALA A 193 14.68 -9.98 11.54
CA ALA A 193 14.56 -8.53 11.68
C ALA A 193 13.43 -7.99 10.79
N ALA A 194 12.46 -7.32 11.42
CA ALA A 194 11.27 -6.79 10.76
C ALA A 194 11.55 -5.87 9.54
N GLU A 195 12.71 -5.23 9.49
CA GLU A 195 13.10 -4.27 8.45
C GLU A 195 13.58 -4.90 7.13
N ASP A 196 13.99 -6.17 7.15
CA ASP A 196 14.47 -6.90 5.97
C ASP A 196 13.60 -8.12 5.62
N ARG A 197 12.50 -8.29 6.34
CA ARG A 197 11.57 -9.38 6.12
C ARG A 197 10.77 -9.19 4.82
N VAL A 198 10.61 -10.28 4.08
CA VAL A 198 9.76 -10.36 2.88
C VAL A 198 8.68 -11.39 3.10
N LEU A 199 7.42 -11.01 2.87
CA LEU A 199 6.29 -11.92 2.88
C LEU A 199 5.95 -12.35 1.45
N TYR A 200 5.61 -13.62 1.27
CA TYR A 200 5.28 -14.22 -0.01
C TYR A 200 3.84 -14.69 -0.01
N TYR A 201 3.10 -14.38 -1.07
CA TYR A 201 1.76 -14.91 -1.26
C TYR A 201 1.84 -16.41 -1.55
N ARG A 202 1.07 -17.20 -0.79
CA ARG A 202 0.88 -18.63 -1.01
C ARG A 202 -0.63 -18.87 -1.15
N PRO A 203 -1.12 -19.24 -2.35
CA PRO A 203 -2.53 -19.57 -2.53
C PRO A 203 -2.87 -20.76 -1.62
N SER A 204 -3.95 -20.63 -0.84
CA SER A 204 -4.55 -21.72 -0.07
C SER A 204 -5.36 -22.64 -0.96
#